data_AF-G6YU70-F1
#
_entry.id   AF-G6YU70-F1
#
_cell.length_a   1.000
_cell.length_b   1.000
_cell.length_c   1.000
_cell.angle_alpha   90.00
_cell.angle_beta   90.00
_cell.angle_gamma   90.00
#
_symmetry.space_group_name_H-M   'P 1'
#
loop_
_entity.id
_entity.type
_entity.pdbx_description
1 polymer ?
#
loop_
_entity_poly.entity_id
_entity_poly.type
_entity_poly.pdbx_seq_one_letter_code
_entity_poly.pdbx_strand_id
1 'polypeptide(L)'
;MQHNWSRYLRYIIGGLIGSTLVGLYFGEPVYGLTLGLIVYLWWTLLQARRLYQWLSNPSATDEAPQSIGLWGDIFDNLHKLHQTHLRTQDRLRAQINRVQESTNAMRDGVIMTDSRGAMEWWNGSAEYLLGFRRNTDQGQYIHNLIRTPAFKTYFDSRDYRDPLEIHSPARPHIHLQIQISLFGDDDRLIVAKDVTRLYQLEQMRRDFVGNVSHEMRTPLTVISGYLETLVDNAADLPPKWRRAINTMAAQSSRMEALITDLILLSRIETGEQTVNDTLTDVDQLLTQICHDARALSGEKQHEITVHIGDHRLLKGDESQLRSAFSNLIFNAVKYTPANGQIIVSWSTNREGAHLSVRDTGIGIDPVHIPRLTERFYRADPSRHKDTGGTGLGLAIVKHVLLNHDGNLEIRSRIGEGSEFICHFPRERLVERIPERAES
;
A
#
# COMPACT_ATOMS: atom_id res chain seq x y z
N MET A 1 42.62 -0.59 -42.42
CA MET A 1 42.25 -1.04 -43.79
C MET A 1 43.14 -0.46 -44.89
N GLN A 2 43.53 0.83 -44.88
CA GLN A 2 44.32 1.43 -45.98
C GLN A 2 45.77 0.93 -46.11
N HIS A 3 46.39 0.36 -45.06
CA HIS A 3 47.80 0.00 -45.08
C HIS A 3 48.12 -1.32 -45.84
N ASN A 4 47.18 -2.27 -45.90
CA ASN A 4 47.42 -3.58 -46.55
C ASN A 4 47.12 -3.55 -48.06
N TRP A 5 46.19 -2.71 -48.51
CA TRP A 5 45.81 -2.60 -49.92
C TRP A 5 47.01 -2.23 -50.82
N SER A 6 47.83 -1.28 -50.38
CA SER A 6 49.04 -0.86 -51.11
C SER A 6 50.08 -1.98 -51.23
N ARG A 7 50.12 -2.91 -50.27
CA ARG A 7 51.06 -4.04 -50.26
C ARG A 7 50.58 -5.12 -51.24
N TYR A 8 49.28 -5.38 -51.32
CA TYR A 8 48.72 -6.33 -52.27
C TYR A 8 48.79 -5.85 -53.71
N LEU A 9 48.53 -4.56 -53.94
CA LEU A 9 48.71 -3.95 -55.25
C LEU A 9 50.17 -4.11 -55.74
N ARG A 10 51.15 -3.95 -54.84
CA ARG A 10 52.57 -4.19 -55.14
C ARG A 10 52.88 -5.65 -55.49
N TYR A 11 52.27 -6.63 -54.83
CA TYR A 11 52.45 -8.05 -55.18
C TYR A 11 51.81 -8.41 -56.52
N ILE A 12 50.62 -7.88 -56.83
CA ILE A 12 49.96 -8.10 -58.12
C ILE A 12 50.77 -7.44 -59.25
N ILE A 13 51.19 -6.19 -59.06
CA ILE A 13 52.04 -5.47 -60.02
C ILE A 13 53.37 -6.21 -60.21
N GLY A 14 54.03 -6.65 -59.12
CA GLY A 14 55.27 -7.42 -59.19
C GLY A 14 55.11 -8.74 -59.94
N GLY A 15 54.01 -9.47 -59.73
CA GLY A 15 53.69 -10.70 -60.46
C GLY A 15 53.44 -10.45 -61.96
N LEU A 16 52.72 -9.39 -62.30
CA LEU A 16 52.49 -8.98 -63.69
C LEU A 16 53.80 -8.55 -64.38
N ILE A 17 54.63 -7.74 -63.71
CA ILE A 17 55.96 -7.36 -64.21
C ILE A 17 56.82 -8.60 -64.43
N GLY A 18 56.84 -9.55 -63.48
CA GLY A 18 57.57 -10.82 -63.63
C GLY A 18 57.10 -11.62 -64.85
N SER A 19 55.79 -11.76 -65.05
CA SER A 19 55.23 -12.45 -66.23
C SER A 19 55.57 -11.73 -67.55
N THR A 20 55.64 -10.40 -67.52
CA THR A 20 55.99 -9.58 -68.68
C THR A 20 57.47 -9.73 -69.03
N LEU A 21 58.36 -9.76 -68.03
CA LEU A 21 59.79 -9.99 -68.21
C LEU A 21 60.09 -11.39 -68.77
N VAL A 22 59.35 -12.41 -68.33
CA VAL A 22 59.43 -13.75 -68.91
C VAL A 22 58.97 -13.73 -70.37
N GLY A 23 57.86 -13.05 -70.70
CA GLY A 23 57.43 -12.89 -72.09
C GLY A 23 58.46 -12.16 -72.96
N LEU A 24 59.15 -11.17 -72.37
CA LEU A 24 60.20 -10.39 -73.03
C LEU A 24 61.44 -11.25 -73.36
N TYR A 25 61.77 -12.23 -72.51
CA TYR A 25 62.84 -13.22 -72.77
C TYR A 25 62.54 -14.09 -74.01
N PHE A 26 61.27 -14.38 -74.27
CA PHE A 26 60.82 -15.14 -75.45
C PHE A 26 60.51 -14.26 -76.67
N GLY A 27 60.78 -12.96 -76.59
CA GLY A 27 60.62 -12.01 -77.71
C GLY A 27 59.22 -11.41 -77.86
N GLU A 28 58.25 -11.80 -77.04
CA GLU A 28 56.85 -11.35 -77.14
C GLU A 28 56.25 -11.00 -75.76
N PRO A 29 56.44 -9.77 -75.28
CA PRO A 29 56.03 -9.37 -73.93
C PRO A 29 54.50 -9.34 -73.72
N VAL A 30 53.74 -9.13 -74.80
CA VAL A 30 52.26 -9.06 -74.74
C VAL A 30 51.66 -10.41 -74.33
N TYR A 31 52.15 -11.51 -74.90
CA TYR A 31 51.67 -12.85 -74.54
C TYR A 31 51.96 -13.20 -73.07
N GLY A 32 53.14 -12.83 -72.56
CA GLY A 32 53.48 -13.02 -71.14
C GLY A 32 52.53 -12.29 -70.18
N LEU A 33 52.19 -11.03 -70.50
CA LEU A 33 51.25 -10.22 -69.71
C LEU A 33 49.82 -10.79 -69.77
N THR A 34 49.35 -11.20 -70.96
CA THR A 34 48.01 -11.80 -71.10
C THR A 34 47.89 -13.12 -70.33
N LEU A 35 48.92 -13.97 -70.36
CA LEU A 35 48.95 -15.22 -69.60
C LEU A 35 48.90 -14.95 -68.09
N GLY A 36 49.69 -13.98 -67.59
CA GLY A 36 49.68 -13.58 -66.18
C GLY A 36 48.31 -13.07 -65.72
N LEU A 37 47.63 -12.27 -66.54
CA LEU A 37 46.27 -11.80 -66.27
C LEU A 37 45.24 -12.93 -66.26
N ILE A 38 45.33 -13.89 -67.20
CA ILE A 38 44.44 -15.06 -67.24
C ILE A 38 44.60 -15.91 -65.97
N VAL A 39 45.84 -16.18 -65.55
CA VAL A 39 46.13 -16.95 -64.32
C VAL A 39 45.59 -16.22 -63.08
N TYR A 40 45.79 -14.90 -63.00
CA TYR A 40 45.26 -14.10 -61.90
C TYR A 40 43.73 -14.09 -61.87
N LEU A 41 43.08 -13.92 -63.03
CA LEU A 41 41.62 -13.91 -63.15
C LEU A 41 41.04 -15.28 -62.78
N TRP A 42 41.66 -16.37 -63.25
CA TRP A 42 41.29 -17.74 -62.87
C TRP A 42 41.40 -17.96 -61.36
N TRP A 43 42.52 -17.55 -60.75
CA TRP A 43 42.70 -17.62 -59.29
C TRP A 43 41.61 -16.84 -58.54
N THR A 44 41.27 -15.64 -59.02
CA THR A 44 40.26 -14.77 -58.39
C THR A 44 38.86 -15.36 -58.49
N LEU A 45 38.50 -15.97 -59.62
CA LEU A 45 37.23 -16.69 -59.81
C LEU A 45 37.12 -17.91 -58.88
N LEU A 46 38.22 -18.65 -58.67
CA LEU A 46 38.25 -19.75 -57.71
C LEU A 46 38.00 -19.28 -56.28
N GLN A 47 38.62 -18.17 -55.86
CA GLN A 47 38.38 -17.60 -54.52
C GLN A 47 36.96 -17.06 -54.37
N ALA A 48 36.41 -16.40 -55.39
CA ALA A 48 35.02 -15.94 -55.39
C ALA A 48 34.03 -17.10 -55.30
N ARG A 49 34.28 -18.21 -56.00
CA ARG A 49 33.47 -19.43 -55.88
C ARG A 49 33.54 -20.03 -54.48
N ARG A 50 34.73 -20.06 -53.86
CA ARG A 50 34.90 -20.52 -52.46
C ARG A 50 34.12 -19.63 -51.48
N LEU A 51 34.18 -18.31 -51.66
CA LEU A 51 33.40 -17.37 -50.87
C LEU A 51 31.89 -17.62 -51.02
N TYR A 52 31.42 -17.78 -52.25
CA TYR A 52 30.01 -18.09 -52.50
C TYR A 52 29.58 -19.40 -51.82
N GLN A 53 30.39 -20.45 -51.93
CA GLN A 53 30.11 -21.74 -51.29
C GLN A 53 30.05 -21.62 -49.76
N TRP A 54 31.00 -20.91 -49.16
CA TRP A 54 31.04 -20.70 -47.71
C TRP A 54 29.87 -19.84 -47.21
N LEU A 55 29.48 -18.77 -47.93
CA LEU A 55 28.29 -17.99 -47.60
C LEU A 55 26.98 -18.77 -47.80
N SER A 56 26.94 -19.69 -48.78
CA SER A 56 25.74 -20.50 -49.07
C SER A 56 25.52 -21.65 -48.10
N ASN A 57 26.56 -22.06 -47.36
CA ASN A 57 26.49 -23.07 -46.31
C ASN A 57 26.76 -22.43 -44.94
N PRO A 58 25.79 -21.72 -44.35
CA PRO A 58 25.94 -21.06 -43.05
C PRO A 58 25.84 -22.07 -41.91
N SER A 59 26.76 -23.03 -41.85
CA SER A 59 26.97 -23.88 -40.69
C SER A 59 27.90 -23.14 -39.73
N ALA A 60 27.48 -22.94 -38.48
CA ALA A 60 28.16 -22.09 -37.49
C ALA A 60 29.60 -22.51 -37.11
N THR A 61 30.09 -23.63 -37.65
CA THR A 61 31.36 -24.27 -37.30
C THR A 61 32.41 -24.27 -38.42
N ASP A 62 32.10 -23.81 -39.63
CA ASP A 62 33.07 -23.83 -40.72
C ASP A 62 34.08 -22.68 -40.58
N GLU A 63 35.34 -23.05 -40.33
CA GLU A 63 36.48 -22.12 -40.32
C GLU A 63 36.54 -21.34 -41.64
N ALA A 64 36.85 -20.05 -41.56
CA ALA A 64 37.01 -19.22 -42.74
C ALA A 64 38.09 -19.82 -43.66
N PRO A 65 37.84 -19.93 -44.98
CA PRO A 65 38.81 -20.55 -45.88
C PRO A 65 40.11 -19.76 -45.88
N GLN A 66 41.23 -20.43 -45.57
CA GLN A 66 42.55 -19.82 -45.57
C GLN A 66 42.92 -19.42 -47.01
N SER A 67 43.20 -18.13 -47.21
CA SER A 67 43.69 -17.63 -48.50
C SER A 67 44.74 -16.54 -48.27
N ILE A 68 45.59 -16.36 -49.27
CA ILE A 68 46.72 -15.43 -49.18
C ILE A 68 46.27 -14.08 -49.72
N GLY A 69 46.60 -13.04 -48.98
CA GLY A 69 46.48 -11.66 -49.41
C GLY A 69 45.10 -11.05 -49.20
N LEU A 70 44.61 -10.27 -50.18
CA LEU A 70 43.34 -9.53 -50.05
C LEU A 70 42.16 -10.44 -49.71
N TRP A 71 42.10 -11.63 -50.30
CA TRP A 71 41.03 -12.59 -50.02
C TRP A 71 41.06 -13.08 -48.57
N GLY A 72 42.24 -13.25 -47.96
CA GLY A 72 42.37 -13.65 -46.56
C GLY A 72 41.79 -12.59 -45.62
N ASP A 73 42.17 -11.32 -45.84
CA ASP A 73 41.61 -10.18 -45.11
C ASP A 73 40.07 -10.07 -45.27
N ILE A 74 39.53 -10.38 -46.46
CA ILE A 74 38.08 -10.38 -46.72
C ILE A 74 37.40 -11.52 -45.96
N PHE A 75 37.92 -12.74 -46.04
CA PHE A 75 37.37 -13.89 -45.31
C PHE A 75 37.39 -13.68 -43.79
N ASP A 76 38.52 -13.21 -43.25
CA ASP A 76 38.68 -12.95 -41.82
C ASP A 76 37.72 -11.87 -41.32
N ASN A 77 37.57 -10.77 -42.07
CA ASN A 77 36.68 -9.68 -41.68
C ASN A 77 35.20 -10.10 -41.77
N LEU A 78 34.82 -10.84 -42.82
CA LEU A 78 33.44 -11.33 -42.97
C LEU A 78 33.11 -12.35 -41.87
N HIS A 79 34.05 -13.23 -41.54
CA HIS A 79 33.91 -14.18 -40.43
C HIS A 79 33.78 -13.46 -39.09
N LYS A 80 34.62 -12.47 -38.82
CA LYS A 80 34.51 -11.63 -37.61
C LYS A 80 33.16 -10.93 -37.53
N LEU A 81 32.68 -10.33 -38.63
CA LEU A 81 31.39 -9.64 -38.67
C LEU A 81 30.25 -10.63 -38.37
N HIS A 82 30.24 -11.79 -39.02
CA HIS A 82 29.22 -12.82 -38.78
C HIS A 82 29.23 -13.32 -37.33
N GLN A 83 30.40 -13.64 -36.77
CA GLN A 83 30.54 -14.05 -35.37
C GLN A 83 30.07 -12.95 -34.40
N THR A 84 30.38 -11.68 -34.67
CA THR A 84 29.90 -10.58 -33.81
C THR A 84 28.38 -10.42 -33.86
N HIS A 85 27.76 -10.65 -35.01
CA HIS A 85 26.31 -10.62 -35.15
C HIS A 85 25.65 -11.72 -34.34
N LEU A 86 26.12 -12.97 -34.48
CA LEU A 86 25.62 -14.11 -33.70
C LEU A 86 25.78 -13.89 -32.19
N ARG A 87 26.98 -13.46 -31.75
CA ARG A 87 27.24 -13.16 -30.33
C ARG A 87 26.32 -12.06 -29.79
N THR A 88 25.99 -11.06 -30.61
CA THR A 88 25.08 -9.99 -30.21
C THR A 88 23.65 -10.51 -30.06
N GLN A 89 23.18 -11.32 -31.02
CA GLN A 89 21.86 -11.95 -30.92
C GLN A 89 21.75 -12.86 -29.69
N ASP A 90 22.76 -13.68 -29.42
CA ASP A 90 22.78 -14.57 -28.26
C ASP A 90 22.78 -13.79 -26.94
N ARG A 91 23.52 -12.67 -26.86
CA ARG A 91 23.51 -11.79 -25.69
C ARG A 91 22.13 -11.17 -25.45
N LEU A 92 21.47 -10.67 -26.50
CA LEU A 92 20.13 -10.09 -26.39
C LEU A 92 19.11 -11.14 -25.94
N ARG A 93 19.15 -12.34 -26.52
CA ARG A 93 18.31 -13.47 -26.09
C ARG A 93 18.55 -13.84 -24.62
N ALA A 94 19.81 -13.92 -24.21
CA ALA A 94 20.16 -14.21 -22.81
C ALA A 94 19.66 -13.12 -21.85
N GLN A 95 19.72 -11.84 -22.23
CA GLN A 95 19.17 -10.74 -21.44
C GLN A 95 17.65 -10.82 -21.31
N ILE A 96 16.93 -11.06 -22.41
CA ILE A 96 15.46 -11.23 -22.39
C ILE A 96 15.07 -12.40 -21.50
N ASN A 97 15.73 -13.56 -21.67
CA ASN A 97 15.47 -14.75 -20.85
C ASN A 97 15.73 -14.46 -19.37
N ARG A 98 16.82 -13.76 -19.03
CA ARG A 98 17.14 -13.41 -17.65
C ARG A 98 16.08 -12.50 -17.01
N VAL A 99 15.55 -11.53 -17.75
CA VAL A 99 14.46 -10.66 -17.26
C VAL A 99 13.20 -11.51 -17.03
N GLN A 100 12.82 -12.34 -18.00
CA GLN A 100 11.65 -13.21 -17.88
C GLN A 100 11.76 -14.21 -16.73
N GLU A 101 12.93 -14.84 -16.54
CA GLU A 101 13.21 -15.73 -15.41
C GLU A 101 13.12 -15.00 -14.07
N SER A 102 13.68 -13.78 -14.00
CA SER A 102 13.63 -12.95 -12.79
C SER A 102 12.18 -12.60 -12.43
N THR A 103 11.35 -12.24 -13.41
CA THR A 103 9.93 -11.95 -13.19
C THR A 103 9.10 -13.20 -12.89
N ASN A 104 9.45 -14.37 -13.45
CA ASN A 104 8.81 -15.64 -13.10
C ASN A 104 9.17 -16.14 -11.70
N ALA A 105 10.35 -15.76 -11.18
CA ALA A 105 10.73 -16.05 -9.80
C ALA A 105 9.96 -15.21 -8.78
N MET A 106 9.36 -14.09 -9.21
CA MET A 106 8.47 -13.29 -8.37
C MET A 106 7.16 -14.05 -8.14
N ARG A 107 6.63 -13.99 -6.93
CA ARG A 107 5.31 -14.56 -6.60
C ARG A 107 4.15 -13.71 -7.12
N ASP A 108 4.43 -12.45 -7.44
CA ASP A 108 3.45 -11.52 -7.96
C ASP A 108 3.24 -11.75 -9.46
N GLY A 109 1.99 -11.70 -9.89
CA GLY A 109 1.63 -11.71 -11.30
C GLY A 109 2.00 -10.39 -11.94
N VAL A 110 2.73 -10.42 -13.06
CA VAL A 110 3.08 -9.23 -13.83
C VAL A 110 2.49 -9.40 -15.23
N ILE A 111 1.75 -8.39 -15.66
CA ILE A 111 0.99 -8.37 -16.90
C ILE A 111 1.25 -7.05 -17.60
N MET A 112 1.50 -7.10 -18.91
CA MET A 112 1.73 -5.94 -19.74
C MET A 112 0.64 -5.88 -20.82
N THR A 113 0.02 -4.72 -20.97
CA THR A 113 -1.02 -4.48 -21.97
C THR A 113 -0.71 -3.26 -22.82
N ASP A 114 -1.20 -3.26 -24.07
CA ASP A 114 -1.21 -2.06 -24.91
C ASP A 114 -2.11 -0.96 -24.33
N SER A 115 -2.05 0.24 -24.91
CA SER A 115 -2.93 1.37 -24.57
C SER A 115 -4.44 1.10 -24.62
N ARG A 116 -4.88 0.07 -25.35
CA ARG A 116 -6.28 -0.37 -25.44
C ARG A 116 -6.62 -1.48 -24.44
N GLY A 117 -5.63 -2.01 -23.73
CA GLY A 117 -5.79 -3.08 -22.75
C GLY A 117 -5.67 -4.49 -23.33
N ALA A 118 -5.17 -4.66 -24.55
CA ALA A 118 -4.85 -5.96 -25.12
C ALA A 118 -3.57 -6.51 -24.47
N MET A 119 -3.61 -7.75 -23.99
CA MET A 119 -2.49 -8.35 -23.28
C MET A 119 -1.37 -8.74 -24.24
N GLU A 120 -0.18 -8.17 -24.05
CA GLU A 120 0.99 -8.47 -24.87
C GLU A 120 1.86 -9.55 -24.23
N TRP A 121 2.00 -9.50 -22.91
CA TRP A 121 2.90 -10.38 -22.16
C TRP A 121 2.46 -10.52 -20.71
N TRP A 122 2.78 -11.67 -20.10
CA TRP A 122 2.65 -11.89 -18.66
C TRP A 122 3.63 -12.96 -18.17
N ASN A 123 3.92 -12.94 -16.87
CA ASN A 123 4.77 -13.95 -16.22
C ASN A 123 3.97 -15.20 -15.81
N GLY A 124 4.66 -16.28 -15.42
CA GLY A 124 4.03 -17.53 -14.98
C GLY A 124 3.17 -17.37 -13.72
N SER A 125 3.52 -16.43 -12.84
CA SER A 125 2.72 -16.16 -11.63
C SER A 125 1.34 -15.57 -11.98
N ALA A 126 1.23 -14.75 -13.04
CA ALA A 126 -0.05 -14.27 -13.53
C ALA A 126 -0.94 -15.42 -14.08
N GLU A 127 -0.35 -16.47 -14.67
CA GLU A 127 -1.12 -17.66 -15.08
C GLU A 127 -1.71 -18.38 -13.88
N TYR A 128 -0.93 -18.52 -12.81
CA TYR A 128 -1.38 -19.17 -11.58
C TYR A 128 -2.46 -18.34 -10.85
N LEU A 129 -2.25 -17.02 -10.73
CA LEU A 129 -3.12 -16.13 -9.96
C LEU A 129 -4.36 -15.69 -10.74
N LEU A 130 -4.28 -15.44 -12.04
CA LEU A 130 -5.38 -14.92 -12.84
C LEU A 130 -5.97 -15.96 -13.81
N GLY A 131 -5.29 -17.08 -14.03
CA GLY A 131 -5.77 -18.19 -14.87
C GLY A 131 -5.50 -18.04 -16.36
N PHE A 132 -4.58 -17.15 -16.74
CA PHE A 132 -4.26 -16.87 -18.13
C PHE A 132 -3.58 -18.05 -18.83
N ARG A 133 -3.86 -18.21 -20.12
CA ARG A 133 -3.33 -19.27 -20.97
C ARG A 133 -2.54 -18.67 -22.14
N ARG A 134 -1.23 -18.95 -22.19
CA ARG A 134 -0.30 -18.41 -23.21
C ARG A 134 -0.78 -18.58 -24.65
N ASN A 135 -1.40 -19.71 -24.97
CA ASN A 135 -1.73 -20.06 -26.35
C ASN A 135 -3.03 -19.43 -26.85
N THR A 136 -3.92 -18.98 -25.96
CA THR A 136 -5.27 -18.52 -26.35
C THR A 136 -5.55 -17.06 -26.02
N ASP A 137 -4.86 -16.53 -24.99
CA ASP A 137 -5.26 -15.27 -24.38
C ASP A 137 -4.38 -14.09 -24.83
N GLN A 138 -3.32 -14.35 -25.60
CA GLN A 138 -2.45 -13.31 -26.13
C GLN A 138 -3.22 -12.43 -27.12
N GLY A 139 -3.12 -11.12 -26.96
CA GLY A 139 -3.85 -10.12 -27.76
C GLY A 139 -5.33 -9.95 -27.36
N GLN A 140 -5.84 -10.71 -26.40
CA GLN A 140 -7.18 -10.46 -25.85
C GLN A 140 -7.17 -9.30 -24.85
N TYR A 141 -8.30 -8.61 -24.73
CA TYR A 141 -8.45 -7.55 -23.75
C TYR A 141 -8.55 -8.09 -22.32
N ILE A 142 -7.83 -7.48 -21.39
CA ILE A 142 -7.75 -7.97 -20.01
C ILE A 142 -9.11 -7.99 -19.29
N HIS A 143 -10.02 -7.06 -19.60
CA HIS A 143 -11.36 -7.00 -19.00
C HIS A 143 -12.26 -8.19 -19.40
N ASN A 144 -11.94 -8.93 -20.48
CA ASN A 144 -12.67 -10.14 -20.86
C ASN A 144 -12.37 -11.32 -19.95
N LEU A 145 -11.18 -11.32 -19.34
CA LEU A 145 -10.68 -12.37 -18.46
C LEU A 145 -10.97 -12.01 -16.99
N ILE A 146 -10.73 -10.77 -16.60
CA ILE A 146 -11.10 -10.24 -15.28
C ILE A 146 -12.46 -9.56 -15.39
N ARG A 147 -13.54 -10.35 -15.25
CA ARG A 147 -14.92 -9.90 -15.47
C ARG A 147 -15.54 -9.14 -14.30
N THR A 148 -14.74 -8.64 -13.38
CA THR A 148 -15.21 -7.93 -12.20
C THR A 148 -15.56 -6.48 -12.58
N PRO A 149 -16.78 -5.97 -12.33
CA PRO A 149 -17.14 -4.59 -12.64
C PRO A 149 -16.20 -3.56 -12.01
N ALA A 150 -15.76 -3.82 -10.78
CA ALA A 150 -14.79 -2.98 -10.07
C ALA A 150 -13.45 -2.87 -10.82
N PHE A 151 -12.96 -3.96 -11.39
CA PHE A 151 -11.73 -3.96 -12.19
C PHE A 151 -11.89 -3.13 -13.46
N LYS A 152 -13.03 -3.24 -14.15
CA LYS A 152 -13.30 -2.44 -15.35
C LYS A 152 -13.32 -0.94 -15.02
N THR A 153 -14.05 -0.53 -13.98
CA THR A 153 -14.10 0.87 -13.55
C THR A 153 -12.72 1.38 -13.16
N TYR A 154 -11.94 0.59 -12.42
CA TYR A 154 -10.58 0.93 -12.03
C TYR A 154 -9.65 1.06 -13.24
N PHE A 155 -9.75 0.15 -14.21
CA PHE A 155 -8.98 0.20 -15.44
C PHE A 155 -9.31 1.44 -16.27
N ASP A 156 -10.59 1.78 -16.41
CA ASP A 156 -11.07 2.89 -17.24
C ASP A 156 -10.85 4.26 -16.59
N SER A 157 -10.86 4.37 -15.25
CA SER A 157 -10.72 5.64 -14.52
C SER A 157 -9.37 6.33 -14.72
N ARG A 158 -8.32 5.58 -15.07
CA ARG A 158 -6.92 6.05 -15.15
C ARG A 158 -6.37 6.65 -13.84
N ASP A 159 -7.07 6.47 -12.72
CA ASP A 159 -6.61 6.87 -11.39
C ASP A 159 -6.13 5.63 -10.63
N TYR A 160 -4.82 5.38 -10.67
CA TYR A 160 -4.18 4.20 -10.08
C TYR A 160 -3.44 4.49 -8.77
N ARG A 161 -3.77 5.60 -8.09
CA ARG A 161 -3.14 5.95 -6.81
C ARG A 161 -3.42 4.90 -5.75
N ASP A 162 -4.66 4.44 -5.67
CA ASP A 162 -5.08 3.39 -4.75
C ASP A 162 -5.09 2.04 -5.47
N PRO A 163 -4.57 0.97 -4.84
CA PRO A 163 -4.63 -0.36 -5.41
C PRO A 163 -6.04 -0.94 -5.31
N LEU A 164 -6.43 -1.75 -6.28
CA LEU A 164 -7.73 -2.43 -6.29
C LEU A 164 -7.62 -3.83 -5.69
N GLU A 165 -8.43 -4.13 -4.69
CA GLU A 165 -8.54 -5.47 -4.12
C GLU A 165 -9.66 -6.27 -4.79
N ILE A 166 -9.35 -7.47 -5.28
CA ILE A 166 -10.30 -8.40 -5.89
C ILE A 166 -9.99 -9.84 -5.51
N HIS A 167 -10.98 -10.71 -5.63
CA HIS A 167 -10.73 -12.15 -5.64
C HIS A 167 -10.09 -12.58 -6.97
N SER A 168 -9.19 -13.55 -6.90
CA SER A 168 -8.65 -14.18 -8.10
C SER A 168 -9.77 -14.81 -8.95
N PRO A 169 -9.86 -14.49 -10.26
CA PRO A 169 -10.82 -15.13 -11.16
C PRO A 169 -10.63 -16.64 -11.31
N ALA A 170 -9.38 -17.11 -11.19
CA ALA A 170 -9.05 -18.52 -11.32
C ALA A 170 -9.25 -19.31 -10.01
N ARG A 171 -9.03 -18.64 -8.87
CA ARG A 171 -8.99 -19.25 -7.54
C ARG A 171 -9.70 -18.33 -6.54
N PRO A 172 -11.01 -18.49 -6.32
CA PRO A 172 -11.78 -17.56 -5.48
C PRO A 172 -11.27 -17.38 -4.04
N HIS A 173 -10.51 -18.35 -3.51
CA HIS A 173 -9.90 -18.31 -2.17
C HIS A 173 -8.64 -17.42 -2.09
N ILE A 174 -8.09 -16.98 -3.22
CA ILE A 174 -6.94 -16.08 -3.26
C ILE A 174 -7.45 -14.65 -3.37
N HIS A 175 -6.97 -13.78 -2.47
CA HIS A 175 -7.17 -12.34 -2.52
C HIS A 175 -5.99 -11.68 -3.23
N LEU A 176 -6.31 -10.87 -4.25
CA LEU A 176 -5.35 -10.17 -5.06
C LEU A 176 -5.46 -8.67 -4.84
N GLN A 177 -4.31 -8.03 -4.69
CA GLN A 177 -4.16 -6.59 -4.80
C GLN A 177 -3.60 -6.27 -6.19
N ILE A 178 -4.38 -5.54 -6.98
CA ILE A 178 -4.06 -5.14 -8.34
C ILE A 178 -3.59 -3.70 -8.35
N GLN A 179 -2.40 -3.46 -8.88
CA GLN A 179 -1.84 -2.13 -9.08
C GLN A 179 -1.50 -1.95 -10.56
N ILE A 180 -1.91 -0.81 -11.13
CA ILE A 180 -1.65 -0.48 -12.53
C ILE A 180 -0.71 0.71 -12.59
N SER A 181 0.31 0.64 -13.44
CA SER A 181 1.23 1.73 -13.73
C SER A 181 1.28 1.97 -15.23
N LEU A 182 1.20 3.22 -15.65
CA LEU A 182 1.31 3.61 -17.06
C LEU A 182 2.78 3.79 -17.43
N PHE A 183 3.16 3.38 -18.64
CA PHE A 183 4.49 3.62 -19.20
C PHE A 183 4.43 3.79 -20.73
N GLY A 184 5.40 4.48 -21.30
CA GLY A 184 5.47 4.68 -22.76
C GLY A 184 4.24 5.38 -23.34
N ASP A 185 3.70 4.82 -24.43
CA ASP A 185 2.55 5.34 -25.18
C ASP A 185 1.21 4.89 -24.57
N ASP A 186 0.97 5.19 -23.29
CA ASP A 186 -0.22 4.78 -22.51
C ASP A 186 -0.34 3.26 -22.27
N ASP A 187 0.73 2.50 -22.52
CA ASP A 187 0.80 1.08 -22.18
C ASP A 187 0.77 0.88 -20.66
N ARG A 188 0.34 -0.31 -20.23
CA ARG A 188 0.02 -0.55 -18.83
C ARG A 188 0.76 -1.76 -18.29
N LEU A 189 1.43 -1.54 -17.16
CA LEU A 189 2.02 -2.59 -16.35
C LEU A 189 1.08 -2.85 -15.17
N ILE A 190 0.55 -4.06 -15.11
CA ILE A 190 -0.40 -4.49 -14.09
C ILE A 190 0.31 -5.52 -13.22
N VAL A 191 0.33 -5.25 -11.92
CA VAL A 191 0.92 -6.14 -10.92
C VAL A 191 -0.22 -6.69 -10.05
N ALA A 192 -0.31 -8.01 -9.97
CA ALA A 192 -1.27 -8.74 -9.16
C ALA A 192 -0.54 -9.44 -8.00
N LYS A 193 -0.70 -8.90 -6.79
CA LYS A 193 -0.04 -9.41 -5.59
C LYS A 193 -1.00 -10.25 -4.76
N ASP A 194 -0.56 -11.44 -4.34
CA ASP A 194 -1.32 -12.27 -3.41
C ASP A 194 -1.24 -11.69 -1.99
N VAL A 195 -2.37 -11.15 -1.52
CA VAL A 195 -2.54 -10.58 -0.17
C VAL A 195 -3.41 -11.46 0.72
N THR A 196 -3.66 -12.71 0.33
CA THR A 196 -4.54 -13.66 1.05
C THR A 196 -4.18 -13.79 2.51
N ARG A 197 -2.89 -13.92 2.83
CA ARG A 197 -2.45 -14.06 4.23
C ARG A 197 -2.73 -12.79 5.06
N LEU A 198 -2.51 -11.61 4.47
CA LEU A 198 -2.77 -10.35 5.14
C LEU A 198 -4.27 -10.19 5.39
N TYR A 199 -5.07 -10.43 4.35
CA TYR A 199 -6.52 -10.41 4.44
C TYR A 199 -7.06 -11.40 5.48
N GLN A 200 -6.56 -12.64 5.50
CA GLN A 200 -6.93 -13.64 6.50
C GLN A 200 -6.55 -13.24 7.92
N LEU A 201 -5.39 -12.60 8.12
CA LEU A 201 -4.99 -12.11 9.44
C LEU A 201 -5.90 -10.97 9.92
N GLU A 202 -6.25 -10.06 9.02
CA GLU A 202 -7.22 -9.00 9.31
C GLU A 202 -8.59 -9.58 9.62
N GLN A 203 -9.07 -10.54 8.83
CA GLN A 203 -10.34 -11.21 9.03
C GLN A 203 -10.37 -12.00 10.35
N MET A 204 -9.34 -12.79 10.65
CA MET A 204 -9.26 -13.52 11.93
C MET A 204 -9.25 -12.57 13.12
N ARG A 205 -8.55 -11.43 13.01
CA ARG A 205 -8.56 -10.40 14.04
C ARG A 205 -9.97 -9.81 14.23
N ARG A 206 -10.70 -9.54 13.14
CA ARG A 206 -12.09 -9.07 13.15
C ARG A 206 -13.00 -10.07 13.86
N ASP A 207 -13.01 -11.30 13.38
CA ASP A 207 -13.87 -12.37 13.88
C ASP A 207 -13.57 -12.66 15.35
N PHE A 208 -12.30 -12.64 15.76
CA PHE A 208 -11.92 -12.84 17.16
C PHE A 208 -12.53 -11.77 18.07
N VAL A 209 -12.40 -10.48 17.72
CA VAL A 209 -12.91 -9.42 18.59
C VAL A 209 -14.44 -9.43 18.62
N GLY A 210 -15.10 -9.65 17.47
CA GLY A 210 -16.55 -9.78 17.41
C GLY A 210 -17.06 -10.95 18.28
N ASN A 211 -16.50 -12.14 18.09
CA ASN A 211 -16.92 -13.35 18.80
C ASN A 211 -16.67 -13.26 20.30
N VAL A 212 -15.47 -12.85 20.73
CA VAL A 212 -15.15 -12.67 22.16
C VAL A 212 -16.10 -11.69 22.82
N SER A 213 -16.46 -10.62 22.11
CA SER A 213 -17.37 -9.62 22.64
C SER A 213 -18.79 -10.14 22.86
N HIS A 214 -19.32 -10.92 21.90
CA HIS A 214 -20.64 -11.53 22.02
C HIS A 214 -20.68 -12.60 23.12
N GLU A 215 -19.65 -13.45 23.20
CA GLU A 215 -19.54 -14.50 24.22
C GLU A 215 -19.31 -13.93 25.63
N MET A 216 -18.70 -12.75 25.76
CA MET A 216 -18.51 -12.09 27.06
C MET A 216 -19.72 -11.26 27.51
N ARG A 217 -20.47 -10.65 26.58
CA ARG A 217 -21.64 -9.83 26.91
C ARG A 217 -22.75 -10.66 27.55
N THR A 218 -23.08 -11.81 26.96
CA THR A 218 -24.20 -12.66 27.41
C THR A 218 -24.09 -13.10 28.89
N PRO A 219 -22.99 -13.70 29.36
CA PRO A 219 -22.86 -14.08 30.77
C PRO A 219 -22.77 -12.86 31.69
N LEU A 220 -22.17 -11.76 31.21
CA LEU A 220 -22.05 -10.54 32.00
C LEU A 220 -23.40 -9.87 32.23
N THR A 221 -24.26 -9.79 31.22
CA THR A 221 -25.62 -9.24 31.37
C THR A 221 -26.43 -10.00 32.41
N VAL A 222 -26.29 -11.33 32.47
CA VAL A 222 -26.94 -12.16 33.49
C VAL A 222 -26.38 -11.86 34.89
N ILE A 223 -25.06 -11.76 35.03
CA ILE A 223 -24.41 -11.43 36.32
C ILE A 223 -24.81 -10.02 36.78
N SER A 224 -24.78 -9.03 35.89
CA SER A 224 -25.21 -7.66 36.17
C SER A 224 -26.68 -7.62 36.62
N GLY A 225 -27.59 -8.30 35.93
CA GLY A 225 -29.00 -8.32 36.30
C GLY A 225 -29.28 -8.93 37.68
N TYR A 226 -28.56 -10.00 38.05
CA TYR A 226 -28.64 -10.55 39.41
C TYR A 226 -28.05 -9.59 40.45
N LEU A 227 -26.92 -8.94 40.14
CA LEU A 227 -26.30 -7.98 41.05
C LEU A 227 -27.17 -6.73 41.25
N GLU A 228 -27.79 -6.20 40.20
CA GLU A 228 -28.77 -5.10 40.28
C GLU A 228 -29.93 -5.48 41.19
N THR A 229 -30.53 -6.67 40.99
CA THR A 229 -31.61 -7.17 41.84
C THR A 229 -31.18 -7.28 43.31
N LEU A 230 -29.95 -7.72 43.58
CA LEU A 230 -29.41 -7.83 44.94
C LEU A 230 -29.08 -6.46 45.56
N VAL A 231 -28.67 -5.49 44.76
CA VAL A 231 -28.41 -4.12 45.21
C VAL A 231 -29.73 -3.40 45.52
N ASP A 232 -30.75 -3.56 44.68
CA ASP A 232 -32.08 -2.97 44.91
C ASP A 232 -32.75 -3.57 46.16
N ASN A 233 -32.55 -4.86 46.42
CA ASN A 233 -33.00 -5.55 47.62
C ASN A 233 -31.94 -5.58 48.74
N ALA A 234 -30.98 -4.65 48.73
CA ALA A 234 -29.88 -4.63 49.71
C ALA A 234 -30.36 -4.51 51.17
N ALA A 235 -31.58 -4.00 51.39
CA ALA A 235 -32.21 -3.93 52.70
C ALA A 235 -32.31 -5.31 53.39
N ASP A 236 -32.63 -6.36 52.62
CA ASP A 236 -32.86 -7.72 53.12
C ASP A 236 -31.56 -8.54 53.25
N LEU A 237 -30.45 -8.01 52.76
CA LEU A 237 -29.15 -8.67 52.80
C LEU A 237 -28.39 -8.36 54.09
N PRO A 238 -27.69 -9.36 54.68
CA PRO A 238 -26.83 -9.11 55.84
C PRO A 238 -25.81 -7.99 55.54
N PRO A 239 -25.59 -7.03 56.47
CA PRO A 239 -24.74 -5.85 56.22
C PRO A 239 -23.33 -6.17 55.73
N LYS A 240 -22.79 -7.32 56.16
CA LYS A 240 -21.48 -7.85 55.75
C LYS A 240 -21.36 -8.12 54.23
N TRP A 241 -22.46 -8.43 53.55
CA TRP A 241 -22.47 -8.74 52.11
C TRP A 241 -22.69 -7.52 51.22
N ARG A 242 -23.30 -6.45 51.74
CA ARG A 242 -23.58 -5.22 50.96
C ARG A 242 -22.33 -4.66 50.30
N ARG A 243 -21.22 -4.58 51.05
CA ARG A 243 -19.94 -4.09 50.51
C ARG A 243 -19.39 -4.99 49.40
N ALA A 244 -19.49 -6.31 49.55
CA ALA A 244 -19.03 -7.26 48.55
C ALA A 244 -19.87 -7.19 47.27
N ILE A 245 -21.20 -7.13 47.40
CA ILE A 245 -22.13 -7.06 46.28
C ILE A 245 -21.99 -5.74 45.52
N ASN A 246 -21.88 -4.61 46.22
CA ASN A 246 -21.62 -3.32 45.58
C ASN A 246 -20.28 -3.32 44.83
N THR A 247 -19.27 -3.99 45.38
CA THR A 247 -17.98 -4.15 44.69
C THR A 247 -18.09 -5.02 43.44
N MET A 248 -18.85 -6.13 43.51
CA MET A 248 -19.11 -7.00 42.36
C MET A 248 -19.90 -6.26 41.27
N ALA A 249 -20.95 -5.52 41.64
CA ALA A 249 -21.74 -4.71 40.71
C ALA A 249 -20.86 -3.68 39.99
N ALA A 250 -20.00 -2.97 40.73
CA ALA A 250 -19.05 -2.03 40.16
C ALA A 250 -18.04 -2.70 39.20
N GLN A 251 -17.56 -3.91 39.51
CA GLN A 251 -16.68 -4.66 38.58
C GLN A 251 -17.43 -5.17 37.34
N SER A 252 -18.70 -5.58 37.49
CA SER A 252 -19.54 -6.04 36.38
C SER A 252 -19.78 -4.90 35.37
N SER A 253 -20.20 -3.73 35.87
CA SER A 253 -20.37 -2.52 35.06
C SER A 253 -19.06 -2.09 34.39
N ARG A 254 -17.93 -2.18 35.10
CA ARG A 254 -16.60 -1.92 34.51
C ARG A 254 -16.25 -2.88 33.38
N MET A 255 -16.59 -4.16 33.52
CA MET A 255 -16.34 -5.16 32.47
C MET A 255 -17.23 -4.92 31.25
N GLU A 256 -18.45 -4.43 31.45
CA GLU A 256 -19.38 -4.10 30.37
C GLU A 256 -18.89 -2.90 29.55
N ALA A 257 -18.42 -1.85 30.25
CA ALA A 257 -17.77 -0.72 29.61
C ALA A 257 -16.53 -1.15 28.81
N LEU A 258 -15.69 -2.03 29.36
CA LEU A 258 -14.51 -2.57 28.68
C LEU A 258 -14.84 -3.32 27.39
N ILE A 259 -15.86 -4.18 27.43
CA ILE A 259 -16.30 -4.94 26.25
C ILE A 259 -16.86 -3.98 25.20
N THR A 260 -17.66 -3.01 25.63
CA THR A 260 -18.25 -2.00 24.72
C THR A 260 -17.17 -1.16 24.05
N ASP A 261 -16.19 -0.69 24.82
CA ASP A 261 -15.01 0.04 24.32
C ASP A 261 -14.21 -0.80 23.30
N LEU A 262 -14.01 -2.09 23.59
CA LEU A 262 -13.29 -3.00 22.70
C LEU A 262 -14.02 -3.23 21.37
N ILE A 263 -15.35 -3.41 21.42
CA ILE A 263 -16.18 -3.55 20.21
C ILE A 263 -16.13 -2.28 19.38
N LEU A 264 -16.31 -1.13 20.02
CA LEU A 264 -16.30 0.16 19.36
C LEU A 264 -14.95 0.37 18.65
N LEU A 265 -13.85 0.15 19.36
CA LEU A 265 -12.50 0.26 18.81
C LEU A 265 -12.29 -0.69 17.63
N SER A 266 -12.73 -1.95 17.76
CA SER A 266 -12.63 -2.93 16.68
C SER A 266 -13.42 -2.53 15.44
N ARG A 267 -14.65 -2.02 15.60
CA ARG A 267 -15.49 -1.56 14.48
C ARG A 267 -14.91 -0.34 13.79
N ILE A 268 -14.32 0.58 14.55
CA ILE A 268 -13.68 1.77 14.01
C ILE A 268 -12.44 1.38 13.19
N GLU A 269 -11.62 0.45 13.68
CA GLU A 269 -10.38 0.03 13.03
C GLU A 269 -10.58 -0.77 11.74
N THR A 270 -11.72 -1.43 11.59
CA THR A 270 -11.98 -2.33 10.45
C THR A 270 -12.62 -1.62 9.28
N GLY A 271 -12.96 -0.34 9.43
CA GLY A 271 -13.63 0.46 8.40
C GLY A 271 -15.03 -0.03 8.04
N GLU A 272 -15.59 -1.00 8.78
CA GLU A 272 -16.93 -1.55 8.53
C GLU A 272 -18.04 -0.54 8.82
N GLN A 273 -17.77 0.45 9.67
CA GLN A 273 -18.58 1.65 9.71
C GLN A 273 -18.04 2.63 8.68
N THR A 274 -18.68 2.69 7.51
CA THR A 274 -18.75 3.96 6.78
C THR A 274 -19.21 5.00 7.79
N VAL A 275 -18.43 6.06 8.02
CA VAL A 275 -18.87 7.17 8.86
C VAL A 275 -20.21 7.61 8.30
N ASN A 276 -21.28 7.37 9.06
CA ASN A 276 -22.57 7.93 8.72
C ASN A 276 -22.39 9.41 8.97
N ASP A 277 -22.09 10.11 7.88
CA ASP A 277 -21.63 11.48 7.85
C ASP A 277 -22.85 12.41 8.05
N THR A 278 -23.55 12.17 9.15
CA THR A 278 -24.75 12.87 9.61
C THR A 278 -24.38 14.22 10.19
N LEU A 279 -25.32 15.16 10.16
CA LEU A 279 -25.14 16.46 10.79
C LEU A 279 -25.36 16.30 12.29
N THR A 280 -24.29 16.44 13.08
CA THR A 280 -24.31 16.34 14.53
C THR A 280 -24.30 17.72 15.18
N ASP A 281 -25.26 17.98 16.08
CA ASP A 281 -25.28 19.17 16.92
C ASP A 281 -24.33 18.98 18.12
N VAL A 282 -23.13 19.53 18.01
CA VAL A 282 -22.08 19.41 19.04
C VAL A 282 -22.48 20.15 20.32
N ASP A 283 -23.27 21.22 20.24
CA ASP A 283 -23.74 21.98 21.41
C ASP A 283 -24.65 21.10 22.28
N GLN A 284 -25.66 20.48 21.66
CA GLN A 284 -26.56 19.56 22.34
C GLN A 284 -25.80 18.37 22.93
N LEU A 285 -24.84 17.83 22.16
CA LEU A 285 -24.02 16.71 22.58
C LEU A 285 -23.15 17.03 23.81
N LEU A 286 -22.42 18.15 23.78
CA LEU A 286 -21.57 18.59 24.90
C LEU A 286 -22.40 18.93 26.13
N THR A 287 -23.58 19.53 25.95
CA THR A 287 -24.50 19.85 27.05
C THR A 287 -24.94 18.59 27.79
N GLN A 288 -25.30 17.53 27.06
CA GLN A 288 -25.66 16.23 27.66
C GLN A 288 -24.46 15.60 28.37
N ILE A 289 -23.31 15.51 27.71
CA ILE A 289 -22.12 14.89 28.30
C ILE A 289 -21.65 15.65 29.55
N CYS A 290 -21.73 16.97 29.55
CA CYS A 290 -21.38 17.79 30.71
C CYS A 290 -22.39 17.63 31.85
N HIS A 291 -23.66 17.37 31.56
CA HIS A 291 -24.65 17.01 32.57
C HIS A 291 -24.26 15.69 33.26
N ASP A 292 -23.94 14.66 32.47
CA ASP A 292 -23.49 13.37 32.99
C ASP A 292 -22.17 13.50 33.77
N ALA A 293 -21.25 14.34 33.32
CA ALA A 293 -19.99 14.61 34.00
C ALA A 293 -20.18 15.30 35.36
N ARG A 294 -21.17 16.19 35.49
CA ARG A 294 -21.54 16.80 36.78
C ARG A 294 -22.11 15.77 37.75
N ALA A 295 -22.96 14.86 37.25
CA ALA A 295 -23.44 13.72 38.03
C ALA A 295 -22.27 12.82 38.50
N LEU A 296 -21.32 12.52 37.61
CA LEU A 296 -20.12 11.72 37.92
C LEU A 296 -19.20 12.42 38.92
N SER A 297 -19.10 13.76 38.86
CA SER A 297 -18.33 14.54 39.80
C SER A 297 -18.84 14.36 41.24
N GLY A 298 -20.17 14.29 41.43
CA GLY A 298 -20.80 13.97 42.70
C GLY A 298 -20.18 14.71 43.89
N GLU A 299 -19.67 13.95 44.86
CA GLU A 299 -19.06 14.45 46.10
C GLU A 299 -17.73 15.22 45.90
N LYS A 300 -17.09 15.13 44.73
CA LYS A 300 -15.83 15.84 44.44
C LYS A 300 -16.02 17.33 44.14
N GLN A 301 -17.25 17.78 43.88
CA GLN A 301 -17.61 19.19 43.66
C GLN A 301 -16.71 19.95 42.67
N HIS A 302 -16.38 19.35 41.51
CA HIS A 302 -15.62 20.06 40.47
C HIS A 302 -16.42 21.21 39.84
N GLU A 303 -15.73 22.27 39.45
CA GLU A 303 -16.28 23.36 38.65
C GLU A 303 -16.17 23.00 37.16
N ILE A 304 -17.30 22.65 36.54
CA ILE A 304 -17.36 22.25 35.12
C ILE A 304 -18.00 23.37 34.30
N THR A 305 -17.16 24.10 33.57
CA THR A 305 -17.55 25.24 32.73
C THR A 305 -17.52 24.85 31.26
N VAL A 306 -18.58 25.22 30.53
CA VAL A 306 -18.73 24.93 29.10
C VAL A 306 -18.75 26.26 28.34
N HIS A 307 -17.85 26.41 27.38
CA HIS A 307 -17.77 27.56 26.48
C HIS A 307 -18.02 27.11 25.06
N ILE A 308 -19.11 27.59 24.46
CA ILE A 308 -19.50 27.28 23.09
C ILE A 308 -19.36 28.56 22.28
N GLY A 309 -18.30 28.63 21.47
CA GLY A 309 -17.98 29.79 20.65
C GLY A 309 -18.62 29.75 19.26
N ASP A 310 -19.22 28.62 18.87
CA ASP A 310 -19.90 28.44 17.58
C ASP A 310 -21.01 27.37 17.68
N HIS A 311 -22.07 27.51 16.91
CA HIS A 311 -23.23 26.60 16.86
C HIS A 311 -23.37 25.89 15.50
N ARG A 312 -22.32 25.90 14.67
CA ARG A 312 -22.23 25.08 13.46
C ARG A 312 -22.34 23.60 13.78
N LEU A 313 -22.95 22.86 12.85
CA LEU A 313 -23.07 21.41 12.91
C LEU A 313 -21.76 20.76 12.44
N LEU A 314 -21.43 19.61 13.00
CA LEU A 314 -20.29 18.81 12.60
C LEU A 314 -20.78 17.60 11.79
N LYS A 315 -20.21 17.39 10.61
CA LYS A 315 -20.47 16.21 9.78
C LYS A 315 -19.69 15.02 10.35
N GLY A 316 -20.42 14.04 10.88
CA GLY A 316 -19.84 12.86 11.52
C GLY A 316 -20.88 11.96 12.17
N ASP A 317 -20.42 10.82 12.65
CA ASP A 317 -21.26 9.87 13.38
C ASP A 317 -21.42 10.33 14.83
N GLU A 318 -22.65 10.69 15.22
CA GLU A 318 -22.96 11.20 16.56
C GLU A 318 -22.50 10.23 17.66
N SER A 319 -22.65 8.92 17.46
CA SER A 319 -22.30 7.92 18.49
C SER A 319 -20.79 7.84 18.72
N GLN A 320 -20.00 7.93 17.64
CA GLN A 320 -18.54 7.98 17.73
C GLN A 320 -18.07 9.27 18.39
N LEU A 321 -18.60 10.42 17.96
CA LEU A 321 -18.28 11.73 18.54
C LEU A 321 -18.64 11.78 20.02
N ARG A 322 -19.83 11.29 20.40
CA ARG A 322 -20.26 11.15 21.79
C ARG A 322 -19.27 10.34 22.61
N SER A 323 -18.81 9.21 22.07
CA SER A 323 -17.84 8.35 22.75
C SER A 323 -16.49 9.04 22.93
N ALA A 324 -15.98 9.73 21.91
CA ALA A 324 -14.71 10.45 22.02
C ALA A 324 -14.80 11.59 23.05
N PHE A 325 -15.85 12.41 22.98
CA PHE A 325 -16.02 13.57 23.84
C PHE A 325 -16.27 13.16 25.30
N SER A 326 -17.09 12.13 25.53
CA SER A 326 -17.31 11.61 26.88
C SER A 326 -16.04 10.98 27.46
N ASN A 327 -15.25 10.28 26.66
CA ASN A 327 -13.96 9.74 27.11
C ASN A 327 -13.01 10.86 27.60
N LEU A 328 -12.93 11.99 26.91
CA LEU A 328 -12.10 13.12 27.35
C LEU A 328 -12.66 13.79 28.61
N ILE A 329 -13.95 14.11 28.63
CA ILE A 329 -14.59 14.83 29.74
C ILE A 329 -14.62 13.97 31.02
N PHE A 330 -14.95 12.68 30.91
CA PHE A 330 -14.96 11.77 32.06
C PHE A 330 -13.54 11.50 32.58
N ASN A 331 -12.53 11.48 31.70
CA ASN A 331 -11.13 11.43 32.14
C ASN A 331 -10.76 12.70 32.92
N ALA A 332 -11.18 13.89 32.50
CA ALA A 332 -10.96 15.12 33.26
C ALA A 332 -11.55 15.02 34.69
N VAL A 333 -12.82 14.59 34.84
CA VAL A 333 -13.47 14.41 36.16
C VAL A 333 -12.76 13.39 37.05
N LYS A 334 -12.17 12.38 36.43
CA LYS A 334 -11.52 11.27 37.11
C LYS A 334 -10.13 11.62 37.63
N TYR A 335 -9.35 12.38 36.86
CA TYR A 335 -7.97 12.73 37.18
C TYR A 335 -7.82 14.08 37.87
N THR A 336 -8.89 14.89 37.89
CA THR A 336 -8.94 16.12 38.67
C THR A 336 -9.23 15.80 40.15
N PRO A 337 -8.47 16.36 41.10
CA PRO A 337 -8.79 16.33 42.52
C PRO A 337 -10.08 17.10 42.84
N ALA A 338 -10.68 16.82 44.01
CA ALA A 338 -11.86 17.53 44.46
C ALA A 338 -11.66 19.06 44.46
N ASN A 339 -12.72 19.80 44.11
CA ASN A 339 -12.73 21.25 43.89
C ASN A 339 -11.83 21.77 42.76
N GLY A 340 -11.29 20.89 41.91
CA GLY A 340 -10.57 21.32 40.71
C GLY A 340 -11.51 21.81 39.60
N GLN A 341 -10.92 22.43 38.58
CA GLN A 341 -11.64 23.06 37.48
C GLN A 341 -11.50 22.24 36.20
N ILE A 342 -12.61 22.13 35.47
CA ILE A 342 -12.68 21.48 34.16
C ILE A 342 -13.36 22.45 33.19
N ILE A 343 -12.64 22.83 32.15
CA ILE A 343 -13.09 23.78 31.14
C ILE A 343 -13.24 23.02 29.82
N VAL A 344 -14.47 22.92 29.33
CA VAL A 344 -14.79 22.36 28.03
C VAL A 344 -15.07 23.51 27.07
N SER A 345 -14.32 23.61 25.98
CA SER A 345 -14.45 24.69 25.00
C SER A 345 -14.65 24.13 23.61
N TRP A 346 -15.68 24.59 22.91
CA TRP A 346 -15.92 24.35 21.50
C TRP A 346 -15.72 25.65 20.73
N SER A 347 -14.80 25.66 19.77
CA SER A 347 -14.47 26.85 18.99
C SER A 347 -14.18 26.50 17.54
N THR A 348 -14.36 27.46 16.63
CA THR A 348 -14.03 27.31 15.22
C THR A 348 -13.07 28.41 14.79
N ASN A 349 -12.18 28.08 13.86
CA ASN A 349 -11.24 29.02 13.26
C ASN A 349 -11.10 28.75 11.75
N ARG A 350 -10.07 29.33 11.11
CA ARG A 350 -9.83 29.14 9.67
C ARG A 350 -9.45 27.70 9.30
N GLU A 351 -8.86 26.95 10.22
CA GLU A 351 -8.37 25.58 10.02
C GLU A 351 -9.47 24.54 10.27
N GLY A 352 -10.49 24.89 11.06
CA GLY A 352 -11.66 24.03 11.30
C GLY A 352 -12.24 24.18 12.69
N ALA A 353 -12.76 23.09 13.25
CA ALA A 353 -13.41 23.03 14.56
C ALA A 353 -12.48 22.43 15.62
N HIS A 354 -12.58 22.92 16.85
CA HIS A 354 -11.69 22.54 17.94
C HIS A 354 -12.50 22.31 19.21
N LEU A 355 -12.47 21.08 19.73
CA LEU A 355 -12.92 20.76 21.09
C LEU A 355 -11.70 20.72 22.00
N SER A 356 -11.64 21.60 22.99
CA SER A 356 -10.63 21.55 24.06
C SER A 356 -11.27 21.14 25.37
N VAL A 357 -10.67 20.15 26.05
CA VAL A 357 -10.98 19.76 27.41
C VAL A 357 -9.75 20.01 28.27
N ARG A 358 -9.81 21.05 29.12
CA ARG A 358 -8.74 21.44 30.03
C ARG A 358 -9.12 21.12 31.47
N ASP A 359 -8.22 20.47 32.19
CA ASP A 359 -8.37 20.11 33.59
C ASP A 359 -7.21 20.65 34.44
N THR A 360 -7.46 20.91 35.72
CA THR A 360 -6.42 21.28 36.71
C THR A 360 -5.98 20.06 37.53
N GLY A 361 -5.91 18.89 36.89
CA GLY A 361 -5.59 17.64 37.53
C GLY A 361 -4.11 17.44 37.82
N ILE A 362 -3.74 16.17 38.04
CA ILE A 362 -2.35 15.78 38.37
C ILE A 362 -1.34 16.07 37.25
N GLY A 363 -1.81 16.29 36.02
CA GLY A 363 -0.96 16.37 34.83
C GLY A 363 -0.29 15.05 34.47
N ILE A 364 0.46 15.06 33.36
CA ILE A 364 1.10 13.89 32.76
C ILE A 364 2.55 14.25 32.43
N ASP A 365 3.47 13.32 32.69
CA ASP A 365 4.87 13.46 32.28
C ASP A 365 4.96 13.52 30.74
N PRO A 366 5.67 14.51 30.15
CA PRO A 366 5.91 14.59 28.72
C PRO A 366 6.43 13.30 28.07
N VAL A 367 7.19 12.48 28.81
CA VAL A 367 7.70 11.18 28.33
C VAL A 367 6.56 10.20 27.99
N HIS A 368 5.42 10.31 28.68
CA HIS A 368 4.27 9.44 28.47
C HIS A 368 3.34 9.92 27.35
N ILE A 369 3.31 11.22 27.03
CA ILE A 369 2.37 11.82 26.08
C ILE A 369 2.29 11.08 24.74
N PRO A 370 3.41 10.74 24.05
CA PRO A 370 3.35 10.05 22.76
C PRO A 370 2.67 8.68 22.83
N ARG A 371 2.68 8.06 24.01
CA ARG A 371 2.22 6.69 24.25
C ARG A 371 0.81 6.62 24.83
N LEU A 372 0.23 7.74 25.27
CA LEU A 372 -1.11 7.75 25.88
C LEU A 372 -2.22 7.22 24.98
N THR A 373 -2.02 7.28 23.67
CA THR A 373 -2.97 6.76 22.67
C THR A 373 -2.73 5.29 22.31
N GLU A 374 -1.70 4.64 22.88
CA GLU A 374 -1.50 3.20 22.78
C GLU A 374 -2.58 2.45 23.58
N ARG A 375 -2.98 1.27 23.08
CA ARG A 375 -4.01 0.45 23.75
C ARG A 375 -3.50 -0.07 25.09
N PHE A 376 -4.36 -0.01 26.10
CA PHE A 376 -4.08 -0.46 27.47
C PHE A 376 -2.92 0.26 28.16
N TYR A 377 -2.33 1.28 27.53
CA TYR A 377 -1.23 2.02 28.10
C TYR A 377 -1.71 2.99 29.17
N ARG A 378 -0.95 3.08 30.26
CA ARG A 378 -1.20 3.98 31.38
C ARG A 378 0.12 4.49 31.91
N ALA A 379 0.22 5.80 32.17
CA ALA A 379 1.42 6.44 32.71
C ALA A 379 1.78 5.96 34.13
N ASP A 380 0.79 5.58 34.95
CA ASP A 380 1.01 5.07 36.31
C ASP A 380 0.19 3.80 36.58
N PRO A 381 0.83 2.61 36.59
CA PRO A 381 0.18 1.33 36.89
C PRO A 381 -0.33 1.26 38.34
N SER A 382 0.32 1.93 39.29
CA SER A 382 0.09 1.80 40.74
C SER A 382 -1.33 2.19 41.17
N ARG A 383 -2.03 3.00 40.36
CA ARG A 383 -3.38 3.53 40.61
C ARG A 383 -4.52 2.60 40.16
N HIS A 384 -4.25 1.29 40.02
CA HIS A 384 -5.23 0.28 39.60
C HIS A 384 -6.49 0.21 40.48
N LYS A 385 -6.42 0.59 41.77
CA LYS A 385 -7.52 0.46 42.73
C LYS A 385 -8.50 1.64 42.78
N ASP A 386 -8.04 2.88 42.62
CA ASP A 386 -8.89 4.05 42.92
C ASP A 386 -9.48 4.76 41.69
N THR A 387 -8.89 4.58 40.50
CA THR A 387 -9.35 5.30 39.30
C THR A 387 -10.07 4.41 38.27
N GLY A 388 -9.86 3.09 38.23
CA GLY A 388 -10.69 2.19 37.40
C GLY A 388 -10.59 2.37 35.87
N GLY A 389 -9.57 3.07 35.33
CA GLY A 389 -9.42 3.29 33.88
C GLY A 389 -9.13 2.02 33.09
N THR A 390 -9.73 1.92 31.90
CA THR A 390 -9.57 0.80 30.95
C THR A 390 -8.28 0.90 30.16
N GLY A 391 -7.73 2.11 29.97
CA GLY A 391 -6.59 2.36 29.08
C GLY A 391 -6.97 2.27 27.60
N LEU A 392 -8.26 2.17 27.26
CA LEU A 392 -8.76 2.15 25.89
C LEU A 392 -9.34 3.51 25.46
N GLY A 393 -9.80 4.33 26.41
CA GLY A 393 -10.53 5.58 26.10
C GLY A 393 -9.78 6.53 25.16
N LEU A 394 -8.48 6.79 25.38
CA LEU A 394 -7.74 7.69 24.50
C LEU A 394 -7.37 7.06 23.14
N ALA A 395 -7.28 5.73 23.09
CA ALA A 395 -7.15 5.01 21.82
C ALA A 395 -8.45 5.16 21.00
N ILE A 396 -9.62 5.05 21.65
CA ILE A 396 -10.93 5.32 21.02
C ILE A 396 -10.97 6.74 20.48
N VAL A 397 -10.61 7.75 21.29
CA VAL A 397 -10.58 9.16 20.86
C VAL A 397 -9.73 9.33 19.61
N LYS A 398 -8.50 8.79 19.60
CA LYS A 398 -7.62 8.87 18.43
C LYS A 398 -8.24 8.23 17.19
N HIS A 399 -8.84 7.06 17.33
CA HIS A 399 -9.44 6.33 16.22
C HIS A 399 -10.72 7.01 15.69
N VAL A 400 -11.57 7.55 16.56
CA VAL A 400 -12.72 8.38 16.16
C VAL A 400 -12.24 9.60 15.39
N LEU A 401 -11.20 10.29 15.87
CA LEU A 401 -10.66 11.46 15.17
C LEU A 401 -10.10 11.10 13.80
N LEU A 402 -9.34 10.01 13.68
CA LEU A 402 -8.84 9.53 12.38
C LEU A 402 -9.97 9.26 11.39
N ASN A 403 -11.07 8.64 11.83
CA ASN A 403 -12.25 8.42 10.99
C ASN A 403 -12.95 9.72 10.60
N HIS A 404 -12.77 10.79 11.36
CA HIS A 404 -13.33 12.12 11.09
C HIS A 404 -12.28 13.10 10.51
N ASP A 405 -11.21 12.58 9.91
CA ASP A 405 -10.11 13.37 9.31
C ASP A 405 -9.46 14.38 10.28
N GLY A 406 -9.62 14.12 11.58
CA GLY A 406 -9.18 14.96 12.68
C GLY A 406 -7.90 14.46 13.33
N ASN A 407 -7.38 15.26 14.25
CA ASN A 407 -6.21 14.90 15.05
C ASN A 407 -6.39 15.27 16.53
N LEU A 408 -5.60 14.60 17.38
CA LEU A 408 -5.58 14.85 18.82
C LEU A 408 -4.27 15.54 19.20
N GLU A 409 -4.37 16.73 19.78
CA GLU A 409 -3.26 17.41 20.44
C GLU A 409 -3.39 17.25 21.96
N ILE A 410 -2.27 17.02 22.65
CA ILE A 410 -2.24 16.85 24.11
C ILE A 410 -1.17 17.79 24.67
N ARG A 411 -1.58 18.67 25.58
CA ARG A 411 -0.69 19.57 26.32
C ARG A 411 -0.84 19.27 27.79
N SER A 412 0.22 18.81 28.45
CA SER A 412 0.14 18.46 29.87
C SER A 412 1.48 18.66 30.56
N ARG A 413 1.42 19.05 31.82
CA ARG A 413 2.57 19.21 32.72
C ARG A 413 2.18 18.72 34.11
N ILE A 414 3.08 17.96 34.74
CA ILE A 414 2.85 17.43 36.08
C ILE A 414 2.54 18.57 37.06
N GLY A 415 1.42 18.44 37.77
CA GLY A 415 0.96 19.41 38.78
C GLY A 415 0.23 20.64 38.24
N GLU A 416 0.24 20.89 36.92
CA GLU A 416 -0.47 22.02 36.30
C GLU A 416 -1.79 21.57 35.62
N GLY A 417 -1.97 20.27 35.40
CA GLY A 417 -3.14 19.69 34.73
C GLY A 417 -2.87 19.28 33.30
N SER A 418 -3.94 19.03 32.54
CA SER A 418 -3.86 18.59 31.14
C SER A 418 -4.89 19.30 30.28
N GLU A 419 -4.57 19.46 29.01
CA GLU A 419 -5.46 19.96 27.97
C GLU A 419 -5.41 18.98 26.78
N PHE A 420 -6.58 18.44 26.44
CA PHE A 420 -6.77 17.57 25.29
C PHE A 420 -7.58 18.32 24.23
N ILE A 421 -7.04 18.42 23.02
CA ILE A 421 -7.64 19.19 21.94
C ILE A 421 -7.92 18.29 20.75
N CYS A 422 -9.18 18.16 20.37
CA CYS A 422 -9.61 17.49 19.15
C CYS A 422 -9.76 18.52 18.04
N HIS A 423 -8.98 18.35 16.97
CA HIS A 423 -9.04 19.18 15.78
C HIS A 423 -9.84 18.46 14.69
N PHE A 424 -10.81 19.16 14.11
CA PHE A 424 -11.61 18.69 12.97
C PHE A 424 -11.42 19.65 11.78
N PRO A 425 -11.33 19.14 10.55
CA PRO A 425 -11.12 19.98 9.38
C PRO A 425 -12.37 20.79 9.02
N ARG A 426 -12.17 21.94 8.37
CA ARG A 426 -13.24 22.87 8.01
C ARG A 426 -14.30 22.25 7.09
N GLU A 427 -13.93 21.29 6.25
CA GLU A 427 -14.81 20.58 5.32
C GLU A 427 -15.94 19.84 6.03
N ARG A 428 -15.77 19.53 7.33
CA ARG A 428 -16.80 18.89 8.16
C ARG A 428 -17.72 19.89 8.88
N LEU A 429 -17.43 21.19 8.84
CA LEU A 429 -18.31 22.20 9.43
C LEU A 429 -19.43 22.58 8.48
N VAL A 430 -20.66 22.48 8.96
CA VAL A 430 -21.87 22.85 8.23
C VAL A 430 -22.61 23.93 8.99
N GLU A 431 -23.03 24.98 8.29
CA GLU A 431 -23.85 26.03 8.91
C GLU A 431 -25.22 25.47 9.30
N ARG A 432 -25.67 25.80 10.50
CA ARG A 432 -27.01 25.46 10.98
C ARG A 432 -28.01 26.25 10.14
N ILE A 433 -28.69 25.59 9.21
CA ILE A 433 -29.79 26.22 8.48
C ILE A 433 -30.91 26.43 9.51
N PRO A 434 -31.38 27.67 9.76
CA PRO A 434 -32.49 27.89 10.66
C PRO A 434 -33.73 27.20 10.09
N GLU A 435 -34.35 26.32 10.89
CA GLU A 435 -35.68 25.80 10.58
C GLU A 435 -36.60 27.00 10.34
N ARG A 436 -37.22 27.06 9.15
CA ARG A 436 -38.31 27.99 8.90
C ARG A 436 -39.41 27.64 9.91
N ALA A 437 -39.66 28.54 10.85
CA ALA A 437 -40.82 28.46 11.70
C ALA A 437 -42.08 28.41 10.82
N GLU A 438 -42.65 27.22 10.67
CA GLU A 438 -44.02 27.10 10.17
C GLU A 438 -44.93 27.77 11.19
N SER A 439 -45.64 28.78 10.68
CA SER A 439 -46.44 29.75 11.42
C SER A 439 -47.82 29.21 11.77
#